data_AF-A0A6D2JIW5-F1
#
_entry.id   AF-A0A6D2JIW5-F1
#
_cell.length_a   1.000
_cell.length_b   1.000
_cell.length_c   1.000
_cell.angle_alpha   90.00
_cell.angle_beta   90.00
_cell.angle_gamma   90.00
#
_symmetry.space_group_name_H-M   'P 1'
#
loop_
_entity.id
_entity.type
_entity.pdbx_description
1 polymer ?
#
loop_
_entity_poly.entity_id
_entity_poly.type
_entity_poly.pdbx_seq_one_letter_code
_entity_poly.pdbx_strand_id
1 'polypeptide(L)'
;MTLKEEEEEGDDRKQCRRRKTDHLLLPASVTARNRQTILKLLLQISIYVLWRERNARIFTASTTPPAIMKRQVDRLMRDRLISFPVTDSAPSLLEFYFSIISPI
;
A
#
# COMPACT_ATOMS: atom_id res chain seq x y z
N MET A 1 -32.98 58.50 -1.96
CA MET A 1 -32.81 58.18 -3.40
C MET A 1 -31.45 57.48 -3.54
N THR A 2 -31.48 56.16 -3.33
CA THR A 2 -30.94 55.10 -4.23
C THR A 2 -29.41 55.12 -4.31
N LEU A 3 -28.72 54.37 -3.45
CA LEU A 3 -28.44 52.92 -3.54
C LEU A 3 -27.73 52.55 -4.85
N LYS A 4 -26.46 52.16 -4.71
CA LYS A 4 -25.77 51.08 -5.44
C LYS A 4 -24.43 50.79 -4.75
N GLU A 5 -24.56 50.24 -3.54
CA GLU A 5 -23.70 49.12 -3.14
C GLU A 5 -24.07 47.93 -4.04
N GLU A 6 -23.21 46.91 -4.08
CA GLU A 6 -23.32 45.64 -4.83
C GLU A 6 -22.62 45.60 -6.19
N GLU A 7 -21.33 45.26 -6.14
CA GLU A 7 -20.78 44.25 -7.05
C GLU A 7 -19.53 43.58 -6.41
N GLU A 8 -19.66 43.10 -5.17
CA GLU A 8 -18.81 42.02 -4.64
C GLU A 8 -19.69 40.80 -4.35
N GLU A 9 -20.27 40.21 -5.41
CA GLU A 9 -21.00 38.95 -5.30
C GLU A 9 -20.64 38.02 -6.45
N GLY A 10 -19.34 37.78 -6.60
CA GLY A 10 -18.77 36.97 -7.68
C GLY A 10 -18.02 35.71 -7.24
N ASP A 11 -17.83 35.48 -5.93
CA ASP A 11 -16.93 34.41 -5.44
C ASP A 11 -17.55 33.43 -4.43
N ASP A 12 -18.82 33.60 -4.02
CA ASP A 12 -19.38 32.72 -2.97
C ASP A 12 -20.14 31.49 -3.48
N ARG A 13 -20.45 31.38 -4.79
CA ARG A 13 -21.18 30.21 -5.33
C ARG A 13 -20.29 29.01 -5.67
N LYS A 14 -18.97 29.15 -5.69
CA LYS A 14 -18.05 28.02 -5.93
C LYS A 14 -17.57 27.35 -4.63
N GLN A 15 -17.86 27.94 -3.48
CA GLN A 15 -17.44 27.45 -2.16
C GLN A 15 -18.39 26.39 -1.56
N CYS A 16 -19.63 26.29 -2.07
CA CYS A 16 -20.69 25.43 -1.49
C CYS A 16 -20.92 24.08 -2.23
N ARG A 17 -19.95 23.57 -3.00
CA ARG A 17 -19.97 22.20 -3.56
C ARG A 17 -18.65 21.45 -3.45
N ARG A 18 -17.80 21.81 -2.48
CA ARG A 18 -16.48 21.19 -2.27
C ARG A 18 -16.19 20.87 -0.80
N ARG A 19 -17.17 20.42 -0.03
CA ARG A 19 -16.95 20.01 1.38
C ARG A 19 -17.77 18.78 1.80
N LYS A 20 -17.82 17.73 0.96
CA LYS A 20 -18.42 16.46 1.40
C LYS A 20 -17.78 15.17 0.86
N THR A 21 -16.56 15.23 0.33
CA THR A 21 -15.87 14.02 -0.20
C THR A 21 -14.35 14.09 -0.07
N ASP A 22 -13.81 14.66 1.01
CA ASP A 22 -12.34 14.67 1.23
C ASP A 22 -11.84 13.45 2.01
N HIS A 23 -12.73 12.50 2.36
CA HIS A 23 -12.37 11.26 3.05
C HIS A 23 -12.35 10.00 2.16
N LEU A 24 -12.68 10.09 0.87
CA LEU A 24 -12.92 8.90 0.03
C LEU A 24 -11.93 8.69 -1.13
N LEU A 25 -10.93 9.55 -1.29
CA LEU A 25 -9.87 9.33 -2.27
C LEU A 25 -8.52 9.52 -1.59
N LEU A 26 -7.97 8.40 -1.08
CA LEU A 26 -6.55 8.34 -0.81
C LEU A 26 -5.82 8.84 -2.06
N PRO A 27 -4.92 9.83 -1.98
CA PRO A 27 -4.30 10.37 -3.17
C PRO A 27 -3.57 9.23 -3.90
N ALA A 28 -3.77 9.13 -5.21
CA ALA A 28 -3.17 8.08 -6.06
C ALA A 28 -1.63 7.94 -5.86
N SER A 29 -1.00 9.00 -5.35
CA SER A 29 0.42 9.03 -4.96
C SER A 29 0.75 8.14 -3.75
N VAL A 30 -0.15 7.99 -2.77
CA VAL A 30 0.05 7.10 -1.60
C VAL A 30 -0.11 5.65 -2.03
N THR A 31 -1.12 5.31 -2.83
CA THR A 31 -1.28 3.95 -3.36
C THR A 31 -0.12 3.54 -4.27
N ALA A 32 0.40 4.45 -5.10
CA ALA A 32 1.56 4.18 -5.94
C ALA A 32 2.84 3.94 -5.11
N ARG A 33 3.07 4.73 -4.05
CA ARG A 33 4.19 4.54 -3.12
C ARG A 33 4.07 3.23 -2.36
N ASN A 34 2.89 2.91 -1.82
CA ASN A 34 2.62 1.66 -1.12
C ASN A 34 2.86 0.45 -2.03
N ARG A 35 2.39 0.50 -3.27
CA ARG A 35 2.67 -0.52 -4.29
C ARG A 35 4.16 -0.68 -4.55
N GLN A 36 4.89 0.42 -4.70
CA GLN A 36 6.34 0.36 -4.95
C GLN A 36 7.10 -0.23 -3.75
N THR A 37 6.70 0.13 -2.53
CA THR A 37 7.25 -0.46 -1.30
C THR A 37 6.98 -1.96 -1.23
N ILE A 38 5.75 -2.40 -1.50
CA ILE A 38 5.38 -3.82 -1.50
C ILE A 38 6.18 -4.60 -2.55
N LEU A 39 6.31 -4.08 -3.78
CA LEU A 39 7.10 -4.74 -4.82
C LEU A 39 8.59 -4.84 -4.45
N LYS A 40 9.16 -3.78 -3.88
CA LYS A 40 10.55 -3.79 -3.40
C LYS A 40 10.75 -4.83 -2.29
N LEU A 41 9.84 -4.87 -1.31
CA LEU A 41 9.87 -5.85 -0.22
C LEU A 41 9.73 -7.28 -0.75
N LEU A 42 8.79 -7.51 -1.67
CA LEU A 42 8.58 -8.82 -2.28
C LEU A 42 9.82 -9.31 -3.00
N LEU A 43 10.47 -8.43 -3.78
CA LEU A 43 11.72 -8.76 -4.46
C LEU A 43 12.83 -9.09 -3.45
N GLN A 44 13.02 -8.24 -2.43
CA GLN A 44 14.02 -8.45 -1.39
C GLN A 44 13.83 -9.79 -0.66
N ILE A 45 12.60 -10.08 -0.23
CA ILE A 45 12.25 -11.32 0.48
C ILE A 45 12.42 -12.54 -0.43
N SER A 46 12.00 -12.45 -1.70
CA SER A 46 12.16 -13.54 -2.66
C SER A 46 13.64 -13.88 -2.90
N ILE A 47 14.48 -12.86 -3.11
CA ILE A 47 15.93 -13.03 -3.25
C ILE A 47 16.52 -13.66 -2.00
N TYR A 48 16.14 -13.18 -0.82
CA TYR A 48 16.62 -13.72 0.46
C TYR A 48 16.27 -15.21 0.63
N VAL A 49 15.03 -15.60 0.36
CA VAL A 49 14.58 -17.00 0.49
C VAL A 49 15.32 -17.90 -0.50
N LEU A 50 15.50 -17.46 -1.75
CA LEU A 50 16.27 -18.19 -2.77
C LEU A 50 17.73 -18.36 -2.37
N TRP A 51 18.37 -17.26 -1.95
CA TRP A 51 19.77 -17.29 -1.49
C TRP A 51 19.94 -18.22 -0.29
N ARG A 52 19.02 -18.15 0.68
CA ARG A 52 19.04 -19.02 1.86
C ARG A 52 18.88 -20.49 1.50
N GLU A 53 17.97 -20.83 0.59
CA GLU A 53 17.79 -22.22 0.13
C GLU A 53 19.04 -22.73 -0.57
N ARG A 54 19.60 -21.95 -1.51
CA ARG A 54 20.83 -22.33 -2.22
C ARG A 54 21.99 -22.57 -1.24
N ASN A 55 22.16 -21.67 -0.27
CA ASN A 55 23.20 -21.82 0.74
C ASN A 55 22.98 -23.05 1.62
N ALA A 56 21.73 -23.31 2.03
CA ALA A 56 21.40 -24.52 2.79
C ALA A 56 21.67 -25.79 1.96
N ARG A 57 21.41 -25.76 0.65
CA ARG A 57 21.64 -26.88 -0.25
C ARG A 57 23.12 -27.26 -0.36
N ILE A 58 24.04 -26.29 -0.32
CA ILE A 58 25.48 -26.57 -0.36
C ILE A 58 25.89 -27.50 0.80
N PHE A 59 25.27 -27.34 1.97
CA PHE A 59 25.62 -28.12 3.16
C PHE A 59 24.73 -29.34 3.39
N THR A 60 23.51 -29.35 2.87
CA THR A 60 22.52 -30.42 3.16
C THR A 60 22.24 -31.34 1.97
N ALA A 61 22.65 -30.96 0.75
CA ALA A 61 22.27 -31.60 -0.51
C ALA A 61 20.73 -31.77 -0.71
N SER A 62 19.93 -31.15 0.15
CA SER A 62 18.47 -31.29 0.17
C SER A 62 17.83 -30.14 -0.60
N THR A 63 16.70 -30.44 -1.25
CA THR A 63 15.96 -29.47 -2.06
C THR A 63 14.68 -29.08 -1.35
N THR A 64 14.44 -27.78 -1.17
CA THR A 64 13.16 -27.33 -0.60
C THR A 64 12.11 -27.22 -1.70
N PRO A 65 10.90 -27.80 -1.54
CA PRO A 65 9.84 -27.66 -2.53
C PRO A 65 9.43 -26.19 -2.74
N PRO A 66 9.14 -25.76 -3.98
CA PRO A 66 8.74 -24.37 -4.26
C PRO A 66 7.52 -23.90 -3.46
N ALA A 67 6.59 -24.79 -3.14
CA ALA A 67 5.42 -24.48 -2.30
C ALA A 67 5.80 -24.04 -0.88
N ILE A 68 6.84 -24.65 -0.31
CA ILE A 68 7.36 -24.27 1.01
C ILE A 68 8.07 -22.92 0.94
N MET A 69 8.86 -22.68 -0.11
CA MET A 69 9.52 -21.39 -0.35
C MET A 69 8.49 -20.27 -0.52
N LYS A 70 7.41 -20.51 -1.30
CA LYS A 70 6.30 -19.58 -1.45
C LYS A 70 5.66 -19.25 -0.10
N ARG A 71 5.35 -20.27 0.72
CA ARG A 71 4.79 -20.07 2.06
C ARG A 71 5.71 -19.24 2.96
N GLN A 72 7.04 -19.43 2.84
CA GLN A 72 8.02 -18.64 3.57
C GLN A 72 8.04 -17.18 3.11
N VAL A 73 7.97 -16.92 1.80
CA VAL A 73 7.84 -15.55 1.26
C VAL A 73 6.55 -14.88 1.75
N ASP A 74 5.41 -15.57 1.67
CA ASP A 74 4.12 -15.05 2.11
C ASP A 74 4.13 -14.71 3.60
N ARG A 75 4.72 -15.56 4.44
CA ARG A 75 4.86 -15.31 5.88
C ARG A 75 5.76 -14.10 6.16
N LEU A 76 6.94 -14.03 5.53
CA LEU A 76 7.86 -12.91 5.72
C LEU A 76 7.27 -11.58 5.23
N MET A 77 6.51 -11.59 4.13
CA MET A 77 5.79 -10.41 3.66
C MET A 77 4.79 -9.93 4.71
N ARG A 78 3.95 -10.82 5.25
CA ARG A 78 2.99 -10.47 6.30
C ARG A 78 3.66 -9.94 7.55
N ASP A 79 4.72 -10.60 8.03
CA ASP A 79 5.47 -10.18 9.22
C ASP A 79 6.06 -8.77 9.05
N ARG A 80 6.53 -8.43 7.85
CA ARG A 80 7.04 -7.08 7.55
C ARG A 80 5.92 -6.06 7.40
N LEU A 81 4.80 -6.43 6.77
CA LEU A 81 3.65 -5.54 6.58
C LEU A 81 2.98 -5.18 7.90
N ILE A 82 2.92 -6.12 8.86
CA ILE A 82 2.40 -5.89 10.22
C ILE A 82 3.29 -4.91 11.01
N SER A 83 4.60 -4.88 10.73
CA SER A 83 5.54 -3.97 11.39
C SER A 83 5.39 -2.51 10.96
N PHE A 84 4.64 -2.20 9.90
CA PHE A 84 4.42 -0.81 9.50
C PHE A 84 3.36 -0.17 10.38
N PRO A 85 3.63 1.02 10.95
CA PRO A 85 2.64 1.74 11.74
C PRO A 85 1.43 2.09 10.86
N VAL A 86 0.24 1.78 11.36
CA VAL A 86 -1.00 2.23 10.74
C VAL A 86 -1.06 3.75 10.91
N THR A 87 -1.07 4.48 9.79
CA THR A 87 -1.38 5.91 9.81
C THR A 87 -2.89 6.05 9.66
N ASP A 88 -3.53 6.81 10.58
CA ASP A 88 -5.00 6.98 10.66
C ASP A 88 -5.68 7.48 9.38
N SER A 89 -4.90 7.91 8.38
CA SER A 89 -5.38 8.50 7.13
C SER A 89 -5.27 7.56 5.92
N ALA A 90 -4.74 6.32 6.07
CA ALA A 90 -4.57 5.40 4.95
C ALA A 90 -4.96 3.94 5.27
N PRO A 91 -5.50 3.19 4.30
CA PRO A 91 -5.70 1.76 4.46
C PRO A 91 -4.36 1.09 4.74
N SER A 92 -4.38 0.10 5.62
CA SER A 92 -3.15 -0.56 6.04
C SER A 92 -2.44 -1.20 4.84
N LEU A 93 -1.10 -1.16 4.84
CA LEU A 93 -0.29 -1.82 3.80
C LEU A 93 -0.60 -3.32 3.69
N LEU A 94 -1.03 -3.93 4.79
CA LEU A 94 -1.47 -5.33 4.86
C LEU A 94 -2.80 -5.57 4.12
N GLU A 95 -3.78 -4.69 4.32
CA GLU A 95 -5.07 -4.75 3.63
C GLU A 95 -4.91 -4.59 2.11
N PHE A 96 -4.05 -3.66 1.69
CA PHE A 96 -3.71 -3.49 0.27
C PHE A 96 -2.94 -4.69 -0.31
N TYR A 97 -2.13 -5.40 0.49
CA TYR A 97 -1.47 -6.63 0.06
C TYR A 97 -2.48 -7.77 -0.11
N PHE A 98 -3.46 -7.90 0.79
CA PHE A 98 -4.50 -8.93 0.67
C PHE A 98 -5.37 -8.74 -0.57
N SER A 99 -5.75 -7.49 -0.90
CA SER A 99 -6.55 -7.22 -2.11
C SER A 99 -5.84 -7.63 -3.41
N ILE A 100 -4.51 -7.73 -3.42
CA ILE A 100 -3.73 -8.12 -4.61
C ILE A 100 -3.52 -9.64 -4.69
N ILE A 101 -3.38 -10.34 -3.56
CA ILE A 101 -2.89 -11.73 -3.52
C ILE A 101 -3.97 -12.74 -3.18
N SER A 102 -5.02 -12.33 -2.48
CA SER A 102 -6.24 -13.10 -2.28
C SER A 102 -7.43 -12.21 -2.61
N PRO A 103 -7.84 -12.12 -3.88
CA PRO A 103 -9.18 -11.64 -4.17
C PRO A 103 -10.15 -12.62 -3.49
N ILE A 104 -10.91 -12.12 -2.53
CA ILE A 104 -12.08 -12.81 -1.99
C ILE A 104 -13.09 -12.99 -3.14
#